data_AF-A0AAD7AB56-F1
#
_entry.id   AF-A0AAD7AB56-F1
#
_cell.length_a   1.000
_cell.length_b   1.000
_cell.length_c   1.000
_cell.angle_alpha   90.00
_cell.angle_beta   90.00
_cell.angle_gamma   90.00
#
_symmetry.space_group_name_H-M   'P 1'
#
loop_
_entity.id
_entity.type
_entity.pdbx_description
1 polymer ?
#
loop_
_entity_poly.entity_id
_entity_poly.type
_entity_poly.pdbx_seq_one_letter_code
_entity_poly.pdbx_strand_id
1 'polypeptide(L)'
;MPLKNRPQSSTPDTRRVPTQQCLTLLEDKMTQCPEPPTDGYPIACCRVHHKQYRAMTERYKEAQKFVDNMFSSSLIPTKEDIPGYTSVSTILEKARMMKNGLGERYTRGSSSPLVDSGHKMRLNILAKQMTHGVEIRDALEAQAMALHLQDHPAKDWVEEFQKAPFEHEDLDEDDGIQPDQDLFSYMRSKEGRVREHAALNEQDDLIALRMRFEQEKILQFFEIFLDPETFWLNRFQSEGKPEEIGELRNNISLNTNTWLQYLHRIIFHNPQLLARSRDKKRLHIGLRWWKDSWTEAVAMKGNPDAATSMGNIKNRSKTPGGWIYNNSRETPASNKVWYNILSANMPEQDTENCYVRLCSNFDELHRFLLFSAFGMSPAPRWCTKSFGVKDGLRDSQATRVHLSLCGVILADLVNGIQEAKEFKAKHSGPVPSTLPAKTPGCITGVKMEAHAYMFGAIRNKPDDFSLAFLRELRARPDLFAAVTRSETDPPLKVESFGTVTDQIRFRKFEAPFQPVESAPAGRGTWEVVHSAVNILYGGGQVQPKK
;
A
#
# COMPACT_ATOMS: atom_id res chain seq x y z
N MET A 1 -29.84 5.35 -87.25
CA MET A 1 -30.66 5.62 -86.05
C MET A 1 -30.08 4.83 -84.88
N PRO A 2 -29.38 5.47 -83.93
CA PRO A 2 -28.74 4.78 -82.81
C PRO A 2 -29.64 4.81 -81.56
N LEU A 3 -29.72 3.66 -80.88
CA LEU A 3 -30.42 3.46 -79.63
C LEU A 3 -29.73 4.22 -78.48
N LYS A 4 -30.49 5.07 -77.79
CA LYS A 4 -30.08 5.81 -76.59
C LYS A 4 -29.83 4.83 -75.44
N ASN A 5 -28.57 4.71 -75.03
CA ASN A 5 -28.20 4.10 -73.75
C ASN A 5 -28.62 5.01 -72.60
N ARG A 6 -29.41 4.46 -71.69
CA ARG A 6 -29.89 5.08 -70.44
C ARG A 6 -28.78 4.93 -69.38
N PRO A 7 -28.31 6.00 -68.71
CA PRO A 7 -27.39 5.84 -67.60
C PRO A 7 -28.16 5.28 -66.39
N GLN A 8 -27.71 4.14 -65.87
CA GLN A 8 -28.12 3.64 -64.56
C GLN A 8 -27.52 4.55 -63.49
N SER A 9 -28.34 5.35 -62.82
CA SER A 9 -27.93 6.06 -61.61
C SER A 9 -27.88 5.06 -60.46
N SER A 10 -26.71 4.52 -60.17
CA SER A 10 -26.44 3.87 -58.89
C SER A 10 -26.36 4.96 -57.81
N THR A 11 -27.45 5.18 -57.08
CA THR A 11 -27.38 5.88 -55.79
C THR A 11 -26.43 5.09 -54.89
N PRO A 12 -25.45 5.73 -54.22
CA PRO A 12 -24.61 5.03 -53.27
C PRO A 12 -25.50 4.61 -52.12
N ASP A 13 -25.68 3.30 -51.99
CA ASP A 13 -26.25 2.67 -50.81
C ASP A 13 -25.34 3.05 -49.64
N THR A 14 -25.73 4.08 -48.89
CA THR A 14 -25.10 4.49 -47.63
C THR A 14 -25.32 3.37 -46.64
N ARG A 15 -24.49 2.33 -46.76
CA ARG A 15 -24.30 1.28 -45.77
C ARG A 15 -24.17 1.98 -44.43
N ARG A 16 -25.21 1.86 -43.62
CA ARG A 16 -25.20 2.27 -42.21
C ARG A 16 -23.98 1.61 -41.59
N VAL A 17 -22.93 2.40 -41.40
CA VAL A 17 -21.79 2.01 -40.56
C VAL A 17 -22.42 1.57 -39.24
N PRO A 18 -22.12 0.36 -38.74
CA PRO A 18 -22.64 -0.08 -37.46
C PRO A 18 -22.28 1.00 -36.45
N THR A 19 -23.30 1.67 -35.90
CA THR A 19 -23.11 2.65 -34.84
C THR A 19 -22.42 1.90 -33.71
N GLN A 20 -21.11 2.08 -33.57
CA GLN A 20 -20.36 1.56 -32.44
C GLN A 20 -21.10 2.07 -31.20
N GLN A 21 -21.74 1.15 -30.50
CA GLN A 21 -22.43 1.45 -29.26
C GLN A 21 -21.36 1.97 -28.31
N CYS A 22 -21.36 3.28 -28.07
CA CYS A 22 -20.52 3.87 -27.03
C CYS A 22 -20.91 3.20 -25.71
N LEU A 23 -19.97 2.46 -25.11
CA LEU A 23 -20.12 1.90 -23.78
C LEU A 23 -20.18 3.02 -22.75
N THR A 24 -20.74 2.75 -21.57
CA THR A 24 -20.92 3.78 -20.56
C THR A 24 -19.57 4.22 -19.98
N LEU A 25 -19.46 5.48 -19.53
CA LEU A 25 -18.29 5.98 -18.77
C LEU A 25 -17.86 5.11 -17.58
N LEU A 26 -18.77 4.30 -17.02
CA LEU A 26 -18.49 3.36 -15.92
C LEU A 26 -17.84 2.05 -16.41
N GLU A 27 -18.14 1.63 -17.64
CA GLU A 27 -17.73 0.34 -18.20
C GLU A 27 -16.37 0.40 -18.90
N ASP A 28 -16.13 1.44 -19.70
CA ASP A 28 -14.96 1.44 -20.60
C ASP A 28 -13.81 2.34 -20.10
N LYS A 29 -14.13 3.44 -19.39
CA LYS A 29 -13.19 4.53 -19.04
C LYS A 29 -12.36 5.10 -20.22
N MET A 30 -12.47 4.56 -21.44
CA MET A 30 -11.65 4.92 -22.59
C MET A 30 -12.45 5.37 -23.83
N THR A 31 -13.68 4.89 -24.04
CA THR A 31 -14.48 5.30 -25.20
C THR A 31 -15.01 6.72 -25.05
N GLN A 32 -14.35 7.67 -25.74
CA GLN A 32 -14.73 9.08 -25.77
C GLN A 32 -15.75 9.32 -26.90
N CYS A 33 -16.90 9.91 -26.56
CA CYS A 33 -17.72 10.55 -27.58
C CYS A 33 -17.01 11.85 -27.99
N PRO A 34 -16.73 12.08 -29.29
CA PRO A 34 -15.98 13.25 -29.73
C PRO A 34 -16.76 14.56 -29.54
N GLU A 35 -18.09 14.47 -29.49
CA GLU A 35 -18.97 15.61 -29.38
C GLU A 35 -19.28 15.95 -27.91
N PRO A 36 -19.23 17.24 -27.53
CA PRO A 36 -19.51 17.65 -26.16
C PRO A 36 -20.97 17.37 -25.77
N PRO A 37 -21.26 17.07 -24.49
CA PRO A 37 -22.62 16.93 -24.02
C PRO A 37 -23.37 18.27 -24.10
N THR A 38 -24.56 18.27 -24.71
CA THR A 38 -25.43 19.45 -24.83
C THR A 38 -26.76 19.19 -24.12
N ASP A 39 -27.28 20.17 -23.37
CA ASP A 39 -28.58 20.04 -22.67
C ASP A 39 -29.80 20.25 -23.62
N GLY A 40 -29.55 20.74 -24.85
CA GLY A 40 -30.57 21.14 -25.83
C GLY A 40 -30.57 20.31 -27.12
N TYR A 41 -31.60 20.52 -27.97
CA TYR A 41 -31.70 19.93 -29.30
C TYR A 41 -31.02 20.84 -30.34
N PRO A 42 -30.27 20.31 -31.32
CA PRO A 42 -29.98 18.89 -31.52
C PRO A 42 -28.98 18.32 -30.50
N ILE A 43 -29.16 17.04 -30.14
CA ILE A 43 -28.25 16.32 -29.25
C ILE A 43 -26.97 16.04 -30.05
N ALA A 44 -25.87 16.70 -29.70
CA ALA A 44 -24.60 16.54 -30.40
C ALA A 44 -23.90 15.22 -30.04
N CYS A 45 -24.04 14.76 -28.78
CA CYS A 45 -23.43 13.54 -28.29
C CYS A 45 -24.33 12.29 -28.43
N CYS A 46 -23.77 11.10 -28.23
CA CYS A 46 -24.57 9.87 -28.30
C CYS A 46 -25.59 9.78 -27.14
N ARG A 47 -26.69 9.04 -27.35
CA ARG A 47 -27.81 8.91 -26.40
C ARG A 47 -27.38 8.44 -25.00
N VAL A 48 -26.36 7.58 -24.92
CA VAL A 48 -25.83 7.04 -23.65
C VAL A 48 -25.17 8.16 -22.84
N HIS A 49 -24.24 8.91 -23.44
CA HIS A 49 -23.56 10.03 -22.78
C HIS A 49 -24.52 11.17 -22.45
N HIS A 50 -25.50 11.45 -23.30
CA HIS A 50 -26.57 12.41 -22.99
C HIS A 50 -27.36 12.03 -21.74
N LYS A 51 -27.73 10.75 -21.61
CA LYS A 51 -28.45 10.24 -20.43
C LYS A 51 -27.59 10.35 -19.16
N GLN A 52 -26.29 10.05 -19.25
CA GLN A 52 -25.36 10.18 -18.13
C GLN A 52 -25.18 11.65 -17.72
N TYR A 53 -25.03 12.55 -18.69
CA TYR A 53 -24.92 13.99 -18.45
C TYR A 53 -26.17 14.54 -17.75
N ARG A 54 -27.38 14.15 -18.20
CA ARG A 54 -28.63 14.53 -17.53
C ARG A 54 -28.71 14.02 -16.11
N ALA A 55 -28.40 12.74 -15.87
CA ALA A 55 -28.41 12.16 -14.53
C ALA A 55 -27.40 12.84 -13.59
N MET A 56 -26.22 13.20 -14.10
CA MET A 56 -25.21 13.96 -13.33
C MET A 56 -25.71 15.37 -13.00
N THR A 57 -26.30 16.06 -13.99
CA THR A 57 -26.83 17.42 -13.82
C THR A 57 -28.00 17.46 -12.84
N GLU A 58 -28.87 16.44 -12.85
CA GLU A 58 -29.98 16.29 -11.91
C GLU A 58 -29.46 16.12 -10.47
N ARG A 59 -28.52 15.19 -10.25
CA ARG A 59 -27.86 15.01 -8.94
C ARG A 59 -27.17 16.26 -8.45
N TYR A 60 -26.54 17.02 -9.34
CA TYR A 60 -25.93 18.30 -9.00
C TYR A 60 -26.98 19.32 -8.55
N LYS A 61 -28.11 19.44 -9.27
CA LYS A 61 -29.21 20.34 -8.87
C LYS A 61 -29.82 19.94 -7.53
N GLU A 62 -29.94 18.64 -7.25
CA GLU A 62 -30.38 18.13 -5.95
C GLU A 62 -29.39 18.50 -4.83
N ALA A 63 -28.10 18.29 -5.04
CA ALA A 63 -27.05 18.65 -4.10
C ALA A 63 -27.01 20.17 -3.83
N GLN A 64 -27.13 20.98 -4.89
CA GLN A 64 -27.18 22.43 -4.77
C GLN A 64 -28.42 22.89 -4.01
N LYS A 65 -29.62 22.40 -4.33
CA LYS A 65 -30.84 22.72 -3.58
C LYS A 65 -30.70 22.36 -2.10
N PHE A 66 -30.07 21.23 -1.81
CA PHE A 66 -29.83 20.80 -0.44
C PHE A 66 -28.89 21.78 0.29
N VAL A 67 -27.76 22.15 -0.33
CA VAL A 67 -26.81 23.13 0.22
C VAL A 67 -27.49 24.49 0.40
N ASP A 68 -28.21 24.98 -0.61
CA ASP A 68 -28.93 26.25 -0.55
C ASP A 68 -29.99 26.24 0.56
N ASN A 69 -30.75 25.15 0.73
CA ASN A 69 -31.68 24.99 1.86
C ASN A 69 -30.96 24.97 3.22
N MET A 70 -29.80 24.33 3.30
CA MET A 70 -29.00 24.29 4.52
C MET A 70 -28.51 25.69 4.91
N PHE A 71 -28.03 26.49 3.95
CA PHE A 71 -27.49 27.83 4.21
C PHE A 71 -28.56 28.94 4.26
N SER A 72 -29.72 28.75 3.64
CA SER A 72 -30.83 29.72 3.68
C SER A 72 -31.71 29.58 4.92
N SER A 73 -31.79 28.37 5.48
CA SER A 73 -32.40 28.19 6.79
C SER A 73 -31.43 28.72 7.84
N SER A 74 -31.92 29.52 8.79
CA SER A 74 -31.17 30.01 9.96
C SER A 74 -30.72 28.89 10.92
N LEU A 75 -30.65 27.64 10.43
CA LEU A 75 -30.31 26.43 11.15
C LEU A 75 -28.80 26.27 11.31
N ILE A 76 -28.00 26.67 10.32
CA ILE A 76 -26.53 26.63 10.41
C ILE A 76 -26.04 27.90 11.13
N PRO A 77 -25.30 27.76 12.24
CA PRO A 77 -24.68 28.90 12.90
C PRO A 77 -23.54 29.48 12.06
N THR A 78 -23.38 30.80 12.12
CA THR A 78 -22.16 31.46 11.65
C THR A 78 -21.01 31.18 12.63
N LYS A 79 -19.75 31.39 12.21
CA LYS A 79 -18.60 31.19 13.12
C LYS A 79 -18.68 32.11 14.34
N GLU A 80 -19.32 33.26 14.18
CA GLU A 80 -19.55 34.28 15.18
C GLU A 80 -20.62 33.86 16.21
N ASP A 81 -21.58 33.03 15.81
CA ASP A 81 -22.62 32.49 16.70
C ASP A 81 -22.08 31.36 17.59
N ILE A 82 -21.07 30.62 17.13
CA ILE A 82 -20.58 29.39 17.79
C ILE A 82 -20.12 29.64 19.23
N PRO A 83 -19.32 30.69 19.55
CA PRO A 83 -18.92 30.98 20.92
C PRO A 83 -20.08 31.26 21.87
N GLY A 84 -21.24 31.68 21.35
CA GLY A 84 -22.44 31.96 22.14
C GLY A 84 -23.19 30.71 22.62
N TYR A 85 -22.87 29.53 22.10
CA TYR A 85 -23.46 28.28 22.57
C TYR A 85 -22.85 27.85 23.90
N THR A 86 -23.69 27.64 24.91
CA THR A 86 -23.31 27.17 26.25
C THR A 86 -23.60 25.68 26.47
N SER A 87 -24.33 25.05 25.56
CA SER A 87 -24.78 23.66 25.67
C SER A 87 -24.05 22.74 24.70
N VAL A 88 -23.32 21.76 25.23
CA VAL A 88 -22.63 20.72 24.43
C VAL A 88 -23.62 19.94 23.56
N SER A 89 -24.81 19.64 24.07
CA SER A 89 -25.81 18.86 23.32
C SER A 89 -26.31 19.61 22.08
N THR A 90 -26.56 20.91 22.21
CA THR A 90 -26.98 21.79 21.10
C THR A 90 -25.90 21.90 20.02
N ILE A 91 -24.64 22.01 20.43
CA ILE A 91 -23.50 22.08 19.50
C ILE A 91 -23.32 20.77 18.75
N LEU A 92 -23.37 19.64 19.45
CA LEU A 92 -23.24 18.32 18.82
C LEU A 92 -24.42 18.00 17.90
N GLU A 93 -25.63 18.46 18.21
CA GLU A 93 -26.79 18.34 17.32
C GLU A 93 -26.56 19.11 16.02
N LYS A 94 -26.11 20.37 16.11
CA LYS A 94 -25.75 21.19 14.93
C LYS A 94 -24.61 20.58 14.11
N ALA A 95 -23.56 20.08 14.77
CA ALA A 95 -22.45 19.39 14.10
C ALA A 95 -22.93 18.10 13.38
N ARG A 96 -23.84 17.32 14.01
CA ARG A 96 -24.46 16.15 13.37
C ARG A 96 -25.32 16.52 12.17
N MET A 97 -26.14 17.57 12.28
CA MET A 97 -26.93 18.07 11.14
C MET A 97 -26.03 18.41 9.96
N MET A 98 -24.91 19.10 10.21
CA MET A 98 -23.94 19.42 9.16
C MET A 98 -23.21 18.20 8.62
N LYS A 99 -22.84 17.24 9.47
CA LYS A 99 -22.23 15.97 9.03
C LYS A 99 -23.18 15.16 8.14
N ASN A 100 -24.46 15.08 8.51
CA ASN A 100 -25.49 14.40 7.73
C ASN A 100 -25.75 15.13 6.40
N GLY A 101 -25.69 16.46 6.41
CA GLY A 101 -25.86 17.27 5.21
C GLY A 101 -24.66 17.23 4.26
N LEU A 102 -23.44 17.17 4.79
CA LEU A 102 -22.18 17.11 4.04
C LEU A 102 -21.73 15.67 3.70
N GLY A 103 -22.57 14.67 3.97
CA GLY A 103 -22.20 13.25 3.95
C GLY A 103 -21.49 12.75 2.68
N GLU A 104 -20.81 11.60 2.82
CA GLU A 104 -19.82 10.97 1.91
C GLU A 104 -20.17 10.87 0.41
N ARG A 105 -21.41 11.15 0.00
CA ARG A 105 -21.85 11.04 -1.40
C ARG A 105 -21.19 12.08 -2.31
N TYR A 106 -20.73 13.20 -1.77
CA TYR A 106 -20.27 14.35 -2.56
C TYR A 106 -18.74 14.56 -2.59
N THR A 107 -17.98 13.92 -1.70
CA THR A 107 -16.51 14.02 -1.67
C THR A 107 -15.81 13.07 -2.65
N ARG A 108 -16.56 12.24 -3.39
CA ARG A 108 -16.02 11.44 -4.50
C ARG A 108 -15.78 12.34 -5.72
N GLY A 109 -14.66 13.06 -5.71
CA GLY A 109 -14.15 13.80 -6.86
C GLY A 109 -13.79 12.87 -8.00
N SER A 110 -14.74 12.55 -8.88
CA SER A 110 -14.42 12.10 -10.22
C SER A 110 -13.98 13.32 -11.02
N SER A 111 -12.66 13.53 -11.12
CA SER A 111 -12.06 14.44 -12.10
C SER A 111 -12.30 13.89 -13.50
N SER A 112 -13.53 14.02 -13.99
CA SER A 112 -13.85 13.68 -15.38
C SER A 112 -13.48 14.86 -16.27
N PRO A 113 -12.68 14.67 -17.33
CA PRO A 113 -12.21 15.76 -18.20
C PRO A 113 -13.30 16.39 -19.09
N LEU A 114 -14.55 15.93 -19.01
CA LEU A 114 -15.66 16.32 -19.90
C LEU A 114 -16.70 17.24 -19.21
N VAL A 115 -16.23 18.10 -18.31
CA VAL A 115 -17.08 19.09 -17.64
C VAL A 115 -16.98 20.41 -18.40
N ASP A 116 -18.10 20.93 -18.92
CA ASP A 116 -18.13 22.25 -19.56
C ASP A 116 -17.72 23.37 -18.56
N SER A 117 -17.31 24.52 -19.09
CA SER A 117 -16.81 25.63 -18.26
C SER A 117 -17.85 26.12 -17.24
N GLY A 118 -19.13 26.09 -17.57
CA GLY A 118 -20.24 26.48 -16.69
C GLY A 118 -20.43 25.50 -15.53
N HIS A 119 -20.37 24.20 -15.80
CA HIS A 119 -20.47 23.14 -14.81
C HIS A 119 -19.23 23.12 -13.90
N LYS A 120 -18.04 23.40 -14.44
CA LYS A 120 -16.82 23.58 -13.64
C LYS A 120 -16.95 24.74 -12.65
N MET A 121 -17.51 25.88 -13.09
CA MET A 121 -17.76 27.01 -12.21
C MET A 121 -18.74 26.65 -11.09
N ARG A 122 -19.82 25.94 -11.42
CA ARG A 122 -20.83 25.45 -10.47
C ARG A 122 -20.25 24.49 -9.43
N LEU A 123 -19.46 23.50 -9.86
CA LEU A 123 -18.73 22.59 -8.95
C LEU A 123 -17.76 23.34 -8.04
N ASN A 124 -17.07 24.37 -8.55
CA ASN A 124 -16.18 25.18 -7.72
C ASN A 124 -16.94 26.00 -6.66
N ILE A 125 -18.12 26.53 -6.99
CA ILE A 125 -18.97 27.24 -6.01
C ILE A 125 -19.43 26.26 -4.92
N LEU A 126 -19.94 25.08 -5.32
CA LEU A 126 -20.36 24.04 -4.39
C LEU A 126 -19.21 23.58 -3.49
N ALA A 127 -18.01 23.38 -4.05
CA ALA A 127 -16.83 22.99 -3.29
C ALA A 127 -16.43 24.04 -2.25
N LYS A 128 -16.52 25.34 -2.58
CA LYS A 128 -16.30 26.43 -1.63
C LYS A 128 -17.33 26.42 -0.50
N GLN A 129 -18.61 26.24 -0.82
CA GLN A 129 -19.68 26.14 0.19
C GLN A 129 -19.50 24.91 1.09
N MET A 130 -19.12 23.76 0.53
CA MET A 130 -18.81 22.55 1.31
C MET A 130 -17.59 22.75 2.21
N THR A 131 -16.54 23.41 1.72
CA THR A 131 -15.34 23.74 2.53
C THR A 131 -15.71 24.63 3.70
N HIS A 132 -16.51 25.68 3.45
CA HIS A 132 -17.01 26.56 4.49
C HIS A 132 -17.88 25.79 5.52
N GLY A 133 -18.71 24.85 5.06
CA GLY A 133 -19.44 23.94 5.93
C GLY A 133 -18.52 23.08 6.80
N VAL A 134 -17.43 22.54 6.27
CA VAL A 134 -16.46 21.78 7.10
C VAL A 134 -15.85 22.67 8.18
N GLU A 135 -15.45 23.90 7.84
CA GLU A 135 -14.88 24.83 8.82
C GLU A 135 -15.86 25.19 9.95
N ILE A 136 -17.14 25.38 9.66
CA ILE A 136 -18.17 25.62 10.68
C ILE A 136 -18.34 24.38 11.57
N ARG A 137 -18.28 23.16 11.00
CA ARG A 137 -18.39 21.92 11.78
C ARG A 137 -17.21 21.77 12.73
N ASP A 138 -16.00 21.99 12.23
CA ASP A 138 -14.78 21.84 13.02
C ASP A 138 -14.75 22.88 14.15
N ALA A 139 -15.25 24.09 13.92
CA ALA A 139 -15.44 25.10 14.96
C ALA A 139 -16.49 24.69 16.00
N LEU A 140 -17.61 24.08 15.59
CA LEU A 140 -18.59 23.51 16.51
C LEU A 140 -17.98 22.39 17.36
N GLU A 141 -17.25 21.45 16.75
CA GLU A 141 -16.61 20.34 17.46
C GLU A 141 -15.55 20.84 18.46
N ALA A 142 -14.76 21.86 18.09
CA ALA A 142 -13.81 22.51 18.98
C ALA A 142 -14.50 23.18 20.18
N GLN A 143 -15.60 23.90 19.96
CA GLN A 143 -16.37 24.53 21.04
C GLN A 143 -17.03 23.49 21.95
N ALA A 144 -17.56 22.40 21.40
CA ALA A 144 -18.09 21.28 22.20
C ALA A 144 -17.03 20.68 23.11
N MET A 145 -15.81 20.50 22.59
CA MET A 145 -14.67 20.01 23.37
C MET A 145 -14.27 21.01 24.47
N ALA A 146 -14.21 22.30 24.16
CA ALA A 146 -13.89 23.35 25.14
C ALA A 146 -14.90 23.38 26.30
N LEU A 147 -16.21 23.31 26.01
CA LEU A 147 -17.26 23.24 27.02
C LEU A 147 -17.22 21.93 27.82
N HIS A 148 -16.95 20.80 27.16
CA HIS A 148 -16.84 19.51 27.85
C HIS A 148 -15.66 19.47 28.82
N LEU A 149 -14.56 20.13 28.46
CA LEU A 149 -13.37 20.21 29.29
C LEU A 149 -13.42 21.33 30.34
N GLN A 150 -14.41 22.24 30.28
CA GLN A 150 -14.46 23.41 31.16
C GLN A 150 -14.42 23.04 32.66
N ASP A 151 -15.08 21.95 33.03
CA ASP A 151 -15.15 21.42 34.40
C ASP A 151 -14.30 20.14 34.59
N HIS A 152 -13.54 19.73 33.57
CA HIS A 152 -12.76 18.49 33.60
C HIS A 152 -11.34 18.76 34.13
N PRO A 153 -10.80 17.93 35.06
CA PRO A 153 -9.46 18.15 35.62
C PRO A 153 -8.33 18.09 34.57
N ALA A 154 -8.58 17.49 33.41
CA ALA A 154 -7.62 17.44 32.30
C ALA A 154 -7.52 18.72 31.46
N LYS A 155 -8.32 19.76 31.77
CA LYS A 155 -8.33 21.03 31.03
C LYS A 155 -6.93 21.65 30.90
N ASP A 156 -6.23 21.74 32.03
CA ASP A 156 -4.92 22.38 32.09
C ASP A 156 -3.89 21.61 31.26
N TRP A 157 -3.93 20.27 31.29
CA TRP A 157 -3.07 19.42 30.47
C TRP A 157 -3.34 19.56 28.97
N VAL A 158 -4.61 19.62 28.56
CA VAL A 158 -4.98 19.80 27.15
C VAL A 158 -4.60 21.20 26.66
N GLU A 159 -4.82 22.23 27.47
CA GLU A 159 -4.39 23.59 27.15
C GLU A 159 -2.86 23.71 27.08
N GLU A 160 -2.12 23.05 27.98
CA GLU A 160 -0.65 23.01 27.98
C GLU A 160 -0.12 22.28 26.74
N PHE A 161 -0.69 21.12 26.39
CA PHE A 161 -0.36 20.38 25.18
C PHE A 161 -0.61 21.19 23.90
N GLN A 162 -1.65 22.03 23.90
CA GLN A 162 -1.95 22.95 22.78
C GLN A 162 -1.04 24.18 22.75
N LYS A 163 -0.48 24.60 23.90
CA LYS A 163 0.34 25.83 24.04
C LYS A 163 1.86 25.59 23.95
N ALA A 164 2.39 24.41 24.30
CA ALA A 164 3.83 24.21 24.52
C ALA A 164 4.67 24.02 23.22
N PRO A 165 5.75 24.81 23.04
CA PRO A 165 6.91 24.42 22.23
C PRO A 165 7.82 23.49 23.05
N PHE A 166 8.18 22.33 22.51
CA PHE A 166 8.92 21.28 23.25
C PHE A 166 10.40 21.66 23.48
N GLU A 167 10.85 21.62 24.75
CA GLU A 167 12.25 21.59 25.16
C GLU A 167 12.62 20.19 25.70
N HIS A 168 13.87 19.78 25.49
CA HIS A 168 14.39 18.42 25.72
C HIS A 168 15.20 18.33 27.02
N GLU A 169 15.02 17.26 27.80
CA GLU A 169 15.92 16.81 28.88
C GLU A 169 16.50 15.42 28.56
N ASP A 170 17.77 15.22 28.90
CA ASP A 170 18.59 14.05 28.57
C ASP A 170 18.41 12.90 29.57
N LEU A 171 18.33 11.65 29.08
CA LEU A 171 18.34 10.42 29.88
C LEU A 171 19.16 9.31 29.21
N ASP A 172 19.93 8.59 30.03
CA ASP A 172 20.94 7.59 29.65
C ASP A 172 20.36 6.22 29.18
N GLU A 173 21.19 5.49 28.43
CA GLU A 173 20.89 4.28 27.64
C GLU A 173 20.76 2.99 28.47
N ASP A 174 19.88 2.07 28.02
CA ASP A 174 19.61 0.77 28.66
C ASP A 174 19.38 -0.37 27.63
N ASP A 175 19.72 -1.59 28.07
CA ASP A 175 19.93 -2.83 27.33
C ASP A 175 18.64 -3.52 26.84
N GLY A 176 18.77 -4.38 25.82
CA GLY A 176 17.66 -4.86 24.99
C GLY A 176 17.01 -6.18 25.43
N ILE A 177 15.70 -6.16 25.68
CA ILE A 177 14.83 -7.34 25.85
C ILE A 177 14.00 -7.64 24.57
N GLN A 178 13.71 -8.93 24.32
CA GLN A 178 12.90 -9.44 23.20
C GLN A 178 11.41 -9.01 23.27
N PRO A 179 10.80 -8.51 22.17
CA PRO A 179 9.36 -8.28 22.11
C PRO A 179 8.57 -9.52 21.68
N ASP A 180 7.38 -9.62 22.26
CA ASP A 180 6.60 -10.83 22.50
C ASP A 180 5.63 -11.22 21.35
N GLN A 181 5.58 -12.53 21.09
CA GLN A 181 4.78 -13.23 20.05
C GLN A 181 3.27 -13.13 20.31
N ASP A 182 2.88 -12.87 21.55
CA ASP A 182 1.53 -13.15 22.01
C ASP A 182 0.53 -12.02 21.76
N LEU A 183 0.91 -10.85 21.23
CA LEU A 183 -0.03 -9.72 21.07
C LEU A 183 -1.10 -10.01 20.00
N PHE A 184 -0.69 -10.49 18.83
CA PHE A 184 -1.63 -10.88 17.76
C PHE A 184 -2.43 -12.14 18.14
N SER A 185 -1.80 -13.08 18.84
CA SER A 185 -2.45 -14.26 19.40
C SER A 185 -3.51 -13.88 20.43
N TYR A 186 -3.21 -12.90 21.30
CA TYR A 186 -4.14 -12.37 22.29
C TYR A 186 -5.32 -11.65 21.64
N MET A 187 -5.07 -10.74 20.67
CA MET A 187 -6.15 -10.06 19.94
C MET A 187 -7.07 -11.06 19.24
N ARG A 188 -6.50 -12.11 18.63
CA ARG A 188 -7.27 -13.18 17.97
C ARG A 188 -7.99 -14.10 18.98
N SER A 189 -7.42 -14.33 20.16
CA SER A 189 -8.02 -15.14 21.24
C SER A 189 -9.21 -14.45 21.92
N LYS A 190 -9.21 -13.10 21.95
CA LYS A 190 -10.26 -12.28 22.54
C LYS A 190 -11.48 -12.12 21.62
N GLU A 191 -11.35 -12.36 20.31
CA GLU A 191 -12.50 -12.42 19.40
C GLU A 191 -13.55 -13.48 19.84
N GLY A 192 -13.17 -14.44 20.69
CA GLY A 192 -14.07 -15.45 21.27
C GLY A 192 -14.49 -15.24 22.73
N ARG A 193 -13.92 -14.29 23.48
CA ARG A 193 -14.28 -14.03 24.89
C ARG A 193 -15.16 -12.80 24.99
N VAL A 194 -16.43 -12.97 24.65
CA VAL A 194 -17.48 -12.00 24.98
C VAL A 194 -17.60 -11.96 26.50
N ARG A 195 -17.43 -10.79 27.13
CA ARG A 195 -17.79 -10.62 28.55
C ARG A 195 -19.24 -11.09 28.70
N GLU A 196 -19.52 -11.96 29.66
CA GLU A 196 -20.90 -12.34 29.98
C GLU A 196 -21.70 -11.06 30.25
N HIS A 197 -22.53 -10.68 29.29
CA HIS A 197 -23.40 -9.53 29.46
C HIS A 197 -24.44 -9.87 30.52
N ALA A 198 -24.73 -8.89 31.38
CA ALA A 198 -25.84 -8.96 32.32
C ALA A 198 -27.11 -9.46 31.60
N ALA A 199 -27.86 -10.33 32.27
CA ALA A 199 -29.02 -11.04 31.70
C ALA A 199 -29.85 -10.13 30.78
N LEU A 200 -29.96 -10.51 29.51
CA LEU A 200 -30.73 -9.80 28.50
C LEU A 200 -32.16 -9.60 28.99
N ASN A 201 -32.63 -8.36 29.01
CA ASN A 201 -34.01 -8.06 29.37
C ASN A 201 -34.87 -8.25 28.11
N GLU A 202 -36.11 -8.76 28.24
CA GLU A 202 -36.98 -9.07 27.07
C GLU A 202 -37.31 -7.84 26.19
N GLN A 203 -36.98 -6.65 26.66
CA GLN A 203 -37.20 -5.36 25.98
C GLN A 203 -35.97 -4.80 25.26
N ASP A 204 -34.82 -5.49 25.30
CA ASP A 204 -33.62 -4.98 24.65
C ASP A 204 -33.69 -5.14 23.12
N ASP A 205 -33.54 -4.02 22.40
CA ASP A 205 -33.47 -3.99 20.94
C ASP A 205 -32.22 -4.76 20.44
N LEU A 206 -32.47 -5.86 19.72
CA LEU A 206 -31.44 -6.74 19.16
C LEU A 206 -30.48 -6.01 18.20
N ILE A 207 -30.94 -4.95 17.52
CA ILE A 207 -30.09 -4.13 16.65
C ILE A 207 -29.16 -3.26 17.50
N ALA A 208 -29.68 -2.64 18.56
CA ALA A 208 -28.89 -1.84 19.49
C ALA A 208 -27.86 -2.71 20.24
N LEU A 209 -28.22 -3.93 20.64
CA LEU A 209 -27.31 -4.90 21.24
C LEU A 209 -26.19 -5.31 20.27
N ARG A 210 -26.53 -5.62 19.02
CA ARG A 210 -25.53 -5.90 17.99
C ARG A 210 -24.59 -4.72 17.76
N MET A 211 -25.13 -3.49 17.72
CA MET A 211 -24.31 -2.28 17.58
C MET A 211 -23.38 -2.07 18.77
N ARG A 212 -23.86 -2.27 20.01
CA ARG A 212 -23.01 -2.20 21.21
C ARG A 212 -21.92 -3.27 21.20
N PHE A 213 -22.25 -4.48 20.75
CA PHE A 213 -21.28 -5.56 20.64
C PHE A 213 -20.17 -5.26 19.62
N GLU A 214 -20.53 -4.74 18.46
CA GLU A 214 -19.54 -4.28 17.46
C GLU A 214 -18.71 -3.09 18.00
N GLN A 215 -19.35 -2.16 18.72
CA GLN A 215 -18.65 -1.05 19.37
C GLN A 215 -17.68 -1.54 20.45
N GLU A 216 -18.06 -2.51 21.27
CA GLU A 216 -17.20 -3.06 22.32
C GLU A 216 -16.03 -3.86 21.74
N LYS A 217 -16.24 -4.60 20.64
CA LYS A 217 -15.14 -5.21 19.87
C LYS A 217 -14.15 -4.17 19.37
N ILE A 218 -14.67 -3.06 18.83
CA ILE A 218 -13.84 -1.95 18.37
C ILE A 218 -13.11 -1.30 19.55
N LEU A 219 -13.77 -1.07 20.68
CA LEU A 219 -13.16 -0.50 21.89
C LEU A 219 -12.11 -1.43 22.50
N GLN A 220 -12.34 -2.74 22.55
CA GLN A 220 -11.34 -3.73 22.96
C GLN A 220 -10.13 -3.73 22.04
N PHE A 221 -10.34 -3.60 20.72
CA PHE A 221 -9.23 -3.43 19.77
C PHE A 221 -8.46 -2.13 20.05
N PHE A 222 -9.15 -1.08 20.51
CA PHE A 222 -8.53 0.20 20.85
C PHE A 222 -8.04 0.30 22.30
N GLU A 223 -8.23 -0.71 23.14
CA GLU A 223 -7.87 -0.68 24.58
C GLU A 223 -6.38 -0.44 24.77
N ILE A 224 -5.53 -1.03 23.91
CA ILE A 224 -4.08 -0.78 23.87
C ILE A 224 -3.71 0.71 23.64
N PHE A 225 -4.61 1.51 23.09
CA PHE A 225 -4.41 2.94 22.84
C PHE A 225 -5.10 3.82 23.87
N LEU A 226 -6.24 3.38 24.39
CA LEU A 226 -7.03 4.14 25.36
C LEU A 226 -6.43 4.04 26.76
N ASP A 227 -5.89 2.87 27.11
CA ASP A 227 -5.22 2.63 28.38
C ASP A 227 -4.06 1.63 28.20
N PRO A 228 -2.96 2.06 27.56
CA PRO A 228 -1.81 1.19 27.29
C PRO A 228 -1.22 0.60 28.56
N GLU A 229 -1.11 1.38 29.64
CA GLU A 229 -0.55 0.87 30.89
C GLU A 229 -1.41 -0.25 31.44
N THR A 230 -2.73 -0.08 31.55
CA THR A 230 -3.61 -1.14 32.07
C THR A 230 -3.68 -2.34 31.13
N PHE A 231 -3.72 -2.13 29.81
CA PHE A 231 -3.72 -3.22 28.83
C PHE A 231 -2.50 -4.13 29.01
N TRP A 232 -1.32 -3.52 29.09
CA TRP A 232 -0.08 -4.26 29.20
C TRP A 232 0.17 -4.76 30.64
N LEU A 233 -0.19 -4.00 31.68
CA LEU A 233 -0.14 -4.47 33.07
C LEU A 233 -1.01 -5.71 33.26
N ASN A 234 -2.26 -5.71 32.78
CA ASN A 234 -3.14 -6.87 32.86
C ASN A 234 -2.58 -8.10 32.12
N ARG A 235 -1.75 -7.87 31.10
CA ARG A 235 -1.09 -8.93 30.33
C ARG A 235 0.14 -9.49 31.05
N PHE A 236 0.95 -8.64 31.66
CA PHE A 236 2.22 -9.05 32.26
C PHE A 236 2.13 -9.36 33.76
N GLN A 237 1.08 -8.89 34.45
CA GLN A 237 0.79 -9.26 35.85
C GLN A 237 0.55 -10.76 36.02
N SER A 238 0.21 -11.50 34.96
CA SER A 238 0.09 -12.95 35.04
C SER A 238 1.44 -13.70 35.04
N GLU A 239 2.56 -13.04 34.73
CA GLU A 239 3.81 -13.76 34.38
C GLU A 239 5.14 -13.22 34.99
N GLY A 240 5.23 -11.97 35.46
CA GLY A 240 6.55 -11.34 35.74
C GLY A 240 6.87 -10.91 37.18
N LYS A 241 8.18 -10.79 37.49
CA LYS A 241 8.73 -10.23 38.74
C LYS A 241 8.78 -8.69 38.70
N PRO A 242 8.79 -7.98 39.86
CA PRO A 242 8.72 -6.52 39.91
C PRO A 242 9.87 -5.75 39.26
N GLU A 243 11.07 -6.32 39.21
CA GLU A 243 12.26 -5.64 38.67
C GLU A 243 12.24 -5.55 37.13
N GLU A 244 11.55 -6.48 36.46
CA GLU A 244 11.36 -6.47 35.01
C GLU A 244 10.35 -5.40 34.56
N ILE A 245 9.61 -4.79 35.51
CA ILE A 245 8.54 -3.80 35.20
C ILE A 245 9.10 -2.54 34.55
N GLY A 246 10.34 -2.13 34.86
CA GLY A 246 10.95 -0.92 34.29
C GLY A 246 11.21 -1.02 32.78
N GLU A 247 11.98 -2.02 32.37
CA GLU A 247 12.25 -2.33 30.97
C GLU A 247 10.96 -2.68 30.20
N LEU A 248 10.06 -3.39 30.87
CA LEU A 248 8.75 -3.72 30.33
C LEU A 248 7.93 -2.45 30.03
N ARG A 249 7.82 -1.51 30.98
CA ARG A 249 7.15 -0.21 30.76
C ARG A 249 7.79 0.56 29.62
N ASN A 250 9.10 0.50 29.52
CA ASN A 250 9.88 1.10 28.44
C ASN A 250 9.54 0.51 27.06
N ASN A 251 9.36 -0.81 26.97
CA ASN A 251 8.96 -1.51 25.75
C ASN A 251 7.48 -1.32 25.42
N ILE A 252 6.62 -1.26 26.44
CA ILE A 252 5.19 -0.95 26.34
C ILE A 252 5.00 0.42 25.70
N SER A 253 5.63 1.46 26.26
CA SER A 253 5.55 2.82 25.75
C SER A 253 6.01 2.90 24.28
N LEU A 254 7.12 2.23 23.96
CA LEU A 254 7.65 2.21 22.59
C LEU A 254 6.70 1.50 21.61
N ASN A 255 6.13 0.36 21.99
CA ASN A 255 5.15 -0.37 21.18
C ASN A 255 3.87 0.45 20.98
N THR A 256 3.34 1.05 22.04
CA THR A 256 2.15 1.90 21.98
C THR A 256 2.38 3.09 21.06
N ASN A 257 3.50 3.80 21.20
CA ASN A 257 3.86 4.90 20.32
C ASN A 257 4.01 4.44 18.87
N THR A 258 4.63 3.28 18.63
CA THR A 258 4.76 2.71 17.28
C THR A 258 3.39 2.47 16.66
N TRP A 259 2.49 1.81 17.39
CA TRP A 259 1.15 1.52 16.90
C TRP A 259 0.34 2.80 16.67
N LEU A 260 0.45 3.80 17.56
CA LEU A 260 -0.20 5.11 17.39
C LEU A 260 0.27 5.78 16.10
N GLN A 261 1.58 5.81 15.84
CA GLN A 261 2.09 6.41 14.60
C GLN A 261 1.68 5.61 13.36
N TYR A 262 1.60 4.28 13.48
CA TYR A 262 1.13 3.45 12.38
C TYR A 262 -0.34 3.73 12.06
N LEU A 263 -1.19 3.87 13.07
CA LEU A 263 -2.58 4.27 12.93
C LEU A 263 -2.73 5.69 12.36
N HIS A 264 -1.93 6.65 12.82
CA HIS A 264 -1.90 7.99 12.24
C HIS A 264 -1.61 7.94 10.74
N ARG A 265 -0.63 7.13 10.32
CA ARG A 265 -0.32 6.98 8.89
C ARG A 265 -1.49 6.40 8.10
N ILE A 266 -2.17 5.39 8.65
CA ILE A 266 -3.36 4.81 8.04
C ILE A 266 -4.47 5.87 7.90
N ILE A 267 -4.74 6.63 8.96
CA ILE A 267 -5.84 7.60 9.03
C ILE A 267 -5.56 8.81 8.13
N PHE A 268 -4.37 9.41 8.25
CA PHE A 268 -4.04 10.68 7.61
C PHE A 268 -3.49 10.55 6.19
N HIS A 269 -2.75 9.49 5.86
CA HIS A 269 -2.16 9.39 4.52
C HIS A 269 -3.01 8.63 3.52
N ASN A 270 -3.67 7.52 3.89
CA ASN A 270 -4.45 6.77 2.91
C ASN A 270 -5.39 5.69 3.49
N PRO A 271 -6.58 6.07 4.01
CA PRO A 271 -7.56 5.10 4.51
C PRO A 271 -8.03 4.12 3.42
N GLN A 272 -7.96 4.52 2.15
CA GLN A 272 -8.34 3.67 1.02
C GLN A 272 -7.31 2.57 0.74
N LEU A 273 -6.02 2.80 1.00
CA LEU A 273 -4.99 1.76 0.87
C LEU A 273 -5.17 0.68 1.94
N LEU A 274 -5.54 1.04 3.18
CA LEU A 274 -5.89 0.07 4.21
C LEU A 274 -7.08 -0.79 3.77
N ALA A 275 -8.14 -0.16 3.26
CA ALA A 275 -9.31 -0.89 2.75
C ALA A 275 -8.92 -1.84 1.60
N ARG A 276 -7.98 -1.45 0.73
CA ARG A 276 -7.48 -2.27 -0.38
C ARG A 276 -6.43 -3.31 0.02
N SER A 277 -5.76 -3.15 1.16
CA SER A 277 -4.75 -4.09 1.64
C SER A 277 -5.37 -5.23 2.44
N ARG A 278 -6.57 -5.06 3.01
CA ARG A 278 -7.29 -6.13 3.73
C ARG A 278 -7.46 -7.41 2.90
N ASP A 279 -7.69 -7.28 1.59
CA ASP A 279 -7.89 -8.43 0.69
C ASP A 279 -6.60 -8.97 0.07
N LYS A 280 -5.47 -8.29 0.28
CA LYS A 280 -4.18 -8.68 -0.30
C LYS A 280 -3.30 -9.24 0.79
N LYS A 281 -2.93 -10.52 0.67
CA LYS A 281 -1.88 -11.20 1.48
C LYS A 281 -0.50 -10.54 1.42
N ARG A 282 -0.36 -9.36 0.80
CA ARG A 282 0.90 -8.65 0.61
C ARG A 282 1.14 -7.73 1.81
N LEU A 283 1.95 -8.24 2.75
CA LEU A 283 2.56 -7.50 3.88
C LEU A 283 3.20 -6.14 3.48
N HIS A 284 3.54 -5.96 2.20
CA HIS A 284 4.33 -4.82 1.70
C HIS A 284 3.73 -3.42 1.92
N ILE A 285 2.41 -3.24 1.83
CA ILE A 285 1.81 -1.89 1.90
C ILE A 285 1.85 -1.34 3.35
N GLY A 286 1.86 -2.23 4.34
CA GLY A 286 2.00 -1.87 5.76
C GLY A 286 3.44 -1.80 6.22
N LEU A 287 4.33 -2.66 5.71
CA LEU A 287 5.66 -2.83 6.30
C LEU A 287 6.55 -1.58 6.24
N ARG A 288 6.40 -0.75 5.20
CA ARG A 288 7.09 0.54 5.12
C ARG A 288 6.61 1.52 6.17
N TRP A 289 5.29 1.68 6.30
CA TRP A 289 4.72 2.52 7.34
C TRP A 289 5.07 1.99 8.72
N TRP A 290 5.09 0.67 8.90
CA TRP A 290 5.51 0.04 10.15
C TRP A 290 6.96 0.39 10.50
N LYS A 291 7.89 0.31 9.54
CA LYS A 291 9.27 0.76 9.72
C LYS A 291 9.35 2.24 10.11
N ASP A 292 8.62 3.10 9.40
CA ASP A 292 8.64 4.53 9.66
C ASP A 292 8.08 4.86 11.06
N SER A 293 7.04 4.13 11.50
CA SER A 293 6.42 4.24 12.81
C SER A 293 7.33 3.79 13.95
N TRP A 294 8.05 2.68 13.79
CA TRP A 294 9.07 2.26 14.77
C TRP A 294 10.14 3.32 14.92
N THR A 295 10.63 3.83 13.80
CA THR A 295 11.69 4.84 13.82
C THR A 295 11.18 6.18 14.39
N GLU A 296 9.88 6.48 14.28
CA GLU A 296 9.24 7.64 14.92
C GLU A 296 9.15 7.45 16.42
N ALA A 297 8.65 6.29 16.86
CA ALA A 297 8.47 5.96 18.27
C ALA A 297 9.80 5.93 19.02
N VAL A 298 10.86 5.36 18.43
CA VAL A 298 12.20 5.38 19.02
C VAL A 298 12.71 6.82 19.17
N ALA A 299 12.42 7.69 18.21
CA ALA A 299 12.86 9.08 18.27
C ALA A 299 12.03 9.93 19.26
N MET A 300 10.73 9.67 19.39
CA MET A 300 9.86 10.30 20.40
C MET A 300 10.27 9.95 21.83
N LYS A 301 10.89 8.78 22.02
CA LYS A 301 11.45 8.38 23.32
C LYS A 301 12.70 9.20 23.71
N GLY A 302 13.16 10.12 22.87
CA GLY A 302 14.31 10.96 23.16
C GLY A 302 15.65 10.25 22.97
N ASN A 303 15.70 9.10 22.29
CA ASN A 303 16.99 8.46 22.00
C ASN A 303 17.80 9.36 21.03
N PRO A 304 18.97 9.88 21.45
CA PRO A 304 19.72 10.90 20.71
C PRO A 304 20.20 10.40 19.33
N ASP A 305 20.54 9.11 19.21
CA ASP A 305 20.92 8.48 17.94
C ASP A 305 19.74 8.37 16.96
N ALA A 306 18.52 8.20 17.49
CA ALA A 306 17.32 8.28 16.67
C ALA A 306 16.96 9.73 16.32
N ALA A 307 17.31 10.70 17.18
CA ALA A 307 17.08 12.12 16.95
C ALA A 307 17.91 12.69 15.80
N THR A 308 19.17 12.27 15.66
CA THR A 308 20.00 12.61 14.49
C THR A 308 19.47 11.96 13.20
N SER A 309 18.81 10.81 13.34
CA SER A 309 18.19 10.06 12.25
C SER A 309 16.78 10.57 11.86
N MET A 310 16.33 11.70 12.39
CA MET A 310 14.96 12.19 12.21
C MET A 310 14.71 12.98 10.91
N GLY A 311 15.74 13.28 10.10
CA GLY A 311 15.54 14.09 8.90
C GLY A 311 14.98 15.49 9.19
N ASN A 312 14.43 16.16 8.17
CA ASN A 312 14.03 17.56 8.29
C ASN A 312 12.73 17.73 9.11
N ILE A 313 12.79 18.51 10.20
CA ILE A 313 11.64 18.87 11.05
C ILE A 313 10.48 19.45 10.24
N LYS A 314 10.77 20.16 9.14
CA LYS A 314 9.75 20.72 8.22
C LYS A 314 8.88 19.66 7.54
N ASN A 315 9.33 18.41 7.51
CA ASN A 315 8.59 17.29 6.91
C ASN A 315 7.68 16.57 7.92
N ARG A 316 7.54 17.10 9.15
CA ARG A 316 6.67 16.54 10.19
C ARG A 316 5.28 17.17 10.11
N SER A 317 4.25 16.33 10.11
CA SER A 317 2.87 16.73 10.40
C SER A 317 2.57 16.45 11.86
N LYS A 318 2.17 17.47 12.62
CA LYS A 318 1.67 17.28 14.00
C LYS A 318 0.36 16.49 13.96
N THR A 319 0.22 15.52 14.84
CA THR A 319 -1.00 14.73 15.05
C THR A 319 -1.30 14.66 16.55
N PRO A 320 -2.55 14.41 16.97
CA PRO A 320 -2.83 14.12 18.37
C PRO A 320 -1.92 12.99 18.88
N GLY A 321 -1.24 13.18 20.00
CA GLY A 321 -0.30 12.17 20.53
C GLY A 321 1.05 12.06 19.78
N GLY A 322 1.43 13.02 18.94
CA GLY A 322 2.80 13.10 18.39
C GLY A 322 2.91 13.79 17.03
N TRP A 323 3.68 13.18 16.14
CA TRP A 323 3.91 13.68 14.79
C TRP A 323 4.31 12.53 13.85
N ILE A 324 3.99 12.67 12.56
CA ILE A 324 4.35 11.71 11.50
C ILE A 324 5.20 12.39 10.42
N TYR A 325 6.12 11.65 9.79
CA TYR A 325 6.82 12.12 8.60
C TYR A 325 5.97 12.00 7.34
N ASN A 326 5.82 13.12 6.64
CA ASN A 326 5.17 13.19 5.32
C ASN A 326 6.04 12.61 4.21
N ASN A 327 7.36 12.64 4.38
CA ASN A 327 8.33 12.19 3.39
C ASN A 327 9.02 10.92 3.84
N SER A 328 9.51 10.18 2.84
CA SER A 328 10.40 9.04 3.08
C SER A 328 11.67 9.52 3.78
N ARG A 329 12.14 8.76 4.76
CA ARG A 329 13.40 9.08 5.45
C ARG A 329 14.59 8.90 4.51
N GLU A 330 15.53 9.83 4.62
CA GLU A 330 16.84 9.77 3.96
C GLU A 330 17.87 8.99 4.79
N THR A 331 17.63 8.93 6.11
CA THR A 331 18.51 8.30 7.09
C THR A 331 18.23 6.79 7.20
N PRO A 332 19.28 5.96 7.32
CA PRO A 332 19.13 4.52 7.59
C PRO A 332 18.43 4.25 8.93
N ALA A 333 17.60 3.20 9.00
CA ALA A 333 17.07 2.71 10.26
C ALA A 333 18.19 2.14 11.15
N SER A 334 18.05 2.33 12.45
CA SER A 334 18.97 1.79 13.46
C SER A 334 18.79 0.28 13.64
N ASN A 335 19.80 -0.37 14.23
CA ASN A 335 19.70 -1.80 14.57
C ASN A 335 18.52 -2.09 15.51
N LYS A 336 18.23 -1.17 16.45
CA LYS A 336 17.07 -1.28 17.36
C LYS A 336 15.75 -1.27 16.60
N VAL A 337 15.63 -0.45 15.56
CA VAL A 337 14.43 -0.45 14.69
C VAL A 337 14.32 -1.77 13.94
N TRP A 338 15.40 -2.26 13.33
CA TRP A 338 15.39 -3.54 12.62
C TRP A 338 15.07 -4.72 13.52
N TYR A 339 15.65 -4.77 14.71
CA TYR A 339 15.36 -5.76 15.74
C TYR A 339 13.87 -5.84 16.06
N ASN A 340 13.26 -4.70 16.35
CA ASN A 340 11.84 -4.63 16.69
C ASN A 340 10.95 -5.01 15.51
N ILE A 341 11.26 -4.55 14.30
CA ILE A 341 10.52 -4.92 13.09
C ILE A 341 10.58 -6.43 12.85
N LEU A 342 11.77 -7.03 12.90
CA LEU A 342 11.97 -8.45 12.61
C LEU A 342 11.38 -9.33 13.71
N SER A 343 11.52 -8.94 14.97
CA SER A 343 10.95 -9.68 16.11
C SER A 343 9.42 -9.64 16.07
N ALA A 344 8.81 -8.47 15.81
CA ALA A 344 7.36 -8.33 15.75
C ALA A 344 6.71 -9.08 14.58
N ASN A 345 7.42 -9.24 13.46
CA ASN A 345 6.87 -9.88 12.26
C ASN A 345 7.24 -11.36 12.11
N MET A 346 8.26 -11.84 12.83
CA MET A 346 8.76 -13.22 12.76
C MET A 346 8.85 -13.77 11.33
N PRO A 347 9.70 -13.16 10.51
CA PRO A 347 9.70 -13.42 9.09
C PRO A 347 9.88 -14.90 8.72
N GLU A 348 9.06 -15.34 7.77
CA GLU A 348 9.15 -16.66 7.16
C GLU A 348 10.27 -16.71 6.10
N GLN A 349 10.61 -17.94 5.67
CA GLN A 349 11.77 -18.25 4.83
C GLN A 349 11.82 -17.48 3.50
N ASP A 350 10.68 -17.07 2.95
CA ASP A 350 10.56 -16.41 1.64
C ASP A 350 10.08 -14.95 1.75
N THR A 351 10.28 -14.31 2.91
CA THR A 351 9.81 -12.93 3.15
C THR A 351 10.92 -11.89 3.11
N GLU A 352 12.18 -12.28 2.89
CA GLU A 352 13.34 -11.38 2.92
C GLU A 352 13.19 -10.18 1.96
N ASN A 353 12.69 -10.43 0.74
CA ASN A 353 12.47 -9.39 -0.27
C ASN A 353 11.53 -8.28 0.23
N CYS A 354 10.59 -8.60 1.13
CA CYS A 354 9.70 -7.61 1.74
C CYS A 354 10.50 -6.55 2.52
N TYR A 355 11.56 -6.94 3.21
CA TYR A 355 12.37 -6.09 4.09
C TYR A 355 13.50 -5.41 3.33
N VAL A 356 14.12 -6.10 2.38
CA VAL A 356 15.11 -5.51 1.47
C VAL A 356 14.55 -4.28 0.76
N ARG A 357 13.29 -4.33 0.33
CA ARG A 357 12.58 -3.19 -0.29
C ARG A 357 12.31 -2.02 0.66
N LEU A 358 12.46 -2.20 1.96
CA LEU A 358 12.31 -1.12 2.93
C LEU A 358 13.60 -0.32 3.08
N CYS A 359 14.74 -0.85 2.63
CA CYS A 359 16.02 -0.16 2.73
C CYS A 359 16.07 0.96 1.70
N SER A 360 16.38 2.17 2.15
CA SER A 360 16.40 3.38 1.32
C SER A 360 17.69 3.49 0.49
N ASN A 361 18.78 2.84 0.91
CA ASN A 361 20.08 2.91 0.27
C ASN A 361 20.91 1.63 0.53
N PHE A 362 22.07 1.54 -0.13
CA PHE A 362 23.00 0.42 0.00
C PHE A 362 23.48 0.19 1.44
N ASP A 363 23.88 1.23 2.16
CA ASP A 363 24.45 1.08 3.50
C ASP A 363 23.39 0.60 4.50
N GLU A 364 22.14 1.03 4.36
CA GLU A 364 21.02 0.50 5.14
C GLU A 364 20.75 -0.97 4.82
N LEU A 365 20.74 -1.34 3.53
CA LEU A 365 20.55 -2.72 3.11
C LEU A 365 21.68 -3.62 3.65
N HIS A 366 22.92 -3.16 3.56
CA HIS A 366 24.08 -3.85 4.09
C HIS A 366 23.94 -4.07 5.60
N ARG A 367 23.64 -3.00 6.34
CA ARG A 367 23.45 -3.02 7.79
C ARG A 367 22.30 -3.96 8.19
N PHE A 368 21.18 -3.89 7.49
CA PHE A 368 20.02 -4.75 7.71
C PHE A 368 20.39 -6.23 7.56
N LEU A 369 21.12 -6.61 6.52
CA LEU A 369 21.49 -8.01 6.28
C LEU A 369 22.52 -8.52 7.28
N LEU A 370 23.53 -7.71 7.61
CA LEU A 370 24.49 -8.06 8.66
C LEU A 370 23.80 -8.20 10.02
N PHE A 371 22.91 -7.26 10.36
CA PHE A 371 22.14 -7.30 11.59
C PHE A 371 21.22 -8.53 11.64
N SER A 372 20.53 -8.84 10.54
CA SER A 372 19.70 -10.05 10.46
C SER A 372 20.52 -11.32 10.66
N ALA A 373 21.74 -11.37 10.11
CA ALA A 373 22.58 -12.55 10.19
C ALA A 373 23.28 -12.75 11.54
N PHE A 374 23.72 -11.66 12.18
CA PHE A 374 24.57 -11.70 13.38
C PHE A 374 23.95 -11.06 14.63
N GLY A 375 23.08 -10.07 14.44
CA GLY A 375 22.50 -9.27 15.51
C GLY A 375 21.20 -9.84 16.10
N MET A 376 20.71 -10.95 15.56
CA MET A 376 19.50 -11.63 16.04
C MET A 376 19.81 -13.04 16.54
N SER A 377 19.23 -13.40 17.68
CA SER A 377 19.25 -14.75 18.24
C SER A 377 17.83 -15.17 18.63
N PRO A 378 17.23 -16.16 17.95
CA PRO A 378 17.73 -16.81 16.75
C PRO A 378 17.72 -15.86 15.53
N ALA A 379 18.60 -16.11 14.56
CA ALA A 379 18.55 -15.40 13.29
C ALA A 379 17.21 -15.65 12.56
N PRO A 380 16.72 -14.73 11.71
CA PRO A 380 15.53 -14.91 10.90
C PRO A 380 15.56 -16.21 10.08
N ARG A 381 14.40 -16.83 9.85
CA ARG A 381 14.32 -18.14 9.16
C ARG A 381 14.86 -18.13 7.73
N TRP A 382 14.87 -16.99 7.04
CA TRP A 382 15.51 -16.87 5.72
C TRP A 382 17.04 -16.93 5.78
N CYS A 383 17.65 -16.68 6.95
CA CYS A 383 19.09 -16.81 7.17
C CYS A 383 19.46 -18.29 7.34
N THR A 384 18.57 -19.08 7.94
CA THR A 384 18.82 -20.50 8.26
C THR A 384 18.04 -21.39 7.29
N LYS A 385 18.66 -21.80 6.18
CA LYS A 385 18.12 -22.95 5.43
C LYS A 385 18.59 -24.22 6.10
N SER A 386 17.84 -24.70 7.10
CA SER A 386 17.85 -26.12 7.42
C SER A 386 17.12 -26.87 6.30
N PHE A 387 17.74 -26.97 5.12
CA PHE A 387 17.41 -28.10 4.25
C PHE A 387 17.65 -29.33 5.12
N GLY A 388 16.58 -30.09 5.37
CA GLY A 388 16.54 -31.10 6.41
C GLY A 388 17.85 -31.89 6.47
N VAL A 389 18.37 -32.05 7.70
CA VAL A 389 19.65 -32.61 8.18
C VAL A 389 20.24 -33.80 7.39
N LYS A 390 19.51 -34.39 6.45
CA LYS A 390 19.90 -35.54 5.63
C LYS A 390 20.96 -35.24 4.57
N ASP A 391 20.98 -34.02 4.02
CA ASP A 391 22.02 -33.63 3.06
C ASP A 391 22.94 -32.62 3.73
N GLY A 392 24.11 -33.04 4.21
CA GLY A 392 25.15 -32.20 4.83
C GLY A 392 25.78 -31.14 3.90
N LEU A 393 24.99 -30.60 2.97
CA LEU A 393 25.38 -29.67 1.93
C LEU A 393 25.18 -28.24 2.39
N ARG A 394 26.32 -27.69 2.85
CA ARG A 394 26.73 -26.28 2.86
C ARG A 394 25.67 -25.29 3.31
N ASP A 395 25.86 -24.82 4.54
CA ASP A 395 25.16 -23.66 5.05
C ASP A 395 25.37 -22.43 4.13
N SER A 396 24.36 -22.14 3.32
CA SER A 396 24.35 -20.95 2.46
C SER A 396 24.44 -19.65 3.26
N GLN A 397 24.14 -19.68 4.58
CA GLN A 397 24.28 -18.54 5.47
C GLN A 397 25.72 -18.07 5.51
N ALA A 398 26.69 -18.95 5.77
CA ALA A 398 28.11 -18.60 5.84
C ALA A 398 28.59 -17.89 4.57
N THR A 399 28.21 -18.39 3.39
CA THR A 399 28.56 -17.77 2.11
C THR A 399 27.88 -16.41 1.92
N ARG A 400 26.57 -16.31 2.18
CA ARG A 400 25.82 -15.04 2.04
C ARG A 400 26.35 -13.98 3.00
N VAL A 401 26.64 -14.39 4.22
CA VAL A 401 27.20 -13.55 5.28
C VAL A 401 28.59 -13.06 4.91
N HIS A 402 29.45 -13.96 4.43
CA HIS A 402 30.78 -13.60 3.95
C HIS A 402 30.72 -12.59 2.81
N LEU A 403 29.84 -12.81 1.82
CA LEU A 403 29.64 -11.86 0.72
C LEU A 403 29.16 -10.51 1.22
N SER A 404 28.19 -10.47 2.14
CA SER A 404 27.71 -9.22 2.75
C SER A 404 28.86 -8.49 3.44
N LEU A 405 29.67 -9.16 4.26
CA LEU A 405 30.84 -8.58 4.92
C LEU A 405 31.86 -8.01 3.90
N CYS A 406 31.95 -8.60 2.72
CA CYS A 406 32.78 -8.12 1.63
C CYS A 406 32.11 -7.05 0.75
N GLY A 407 30.94 -6.52 1.12
CA GLY A 407 30.24 -5.48 0.37
C GLY A 407 29.46 -5.99 -0.85
N VAL A 408 29.29 -7.31 -0.98
CA VAL A 408 28.47 -7.95 -2.01
C VAL A 408 27.19 -8.46 -1.36
N ILE A 409 26.10 -7.74 -1.56
CA ILE A 409 24.80 -8.12 -1.04
C ILE A 409 24.12 -9.02 -2.05
N LEU A 410 23.77 -10.23 -1.61
CA LEU A 410 22.87 -11.13 -2.31
C LEU A 410 21.60 -11.30 -1.49
N ALA A 411 20.52 -10.68 -1.97
CA ALA A 411 19.17 -10.79 -1.44
C ALA A 411 18.39 -11.89 -2.18
N ASP A 412 17.26 -12.27 -1.58
CA ASP A 412 16.29 -13.28 -1.99
C ASP A 412 16.43 -13.85 -3.42
N LEU A 413 16.53 -15.18 -3.51
CA LEU A 413 16.41 -15.93 -4.75
C LEU A 413 14.93 -16.00 -5.08
N VAL A 414 14.47 -15.09 -5.94
CA VAL A 414 13.12 -15.18 -6.48
C VAL A 414 13.12 -16.26 -7.55
N ASN A 415 12.81 -17.45 -7.08
CA ASN A 415 12.43 -18.54 -7.92
C ASN A 415 11.15 -18.14 -8.67
N GLY A 416 11.25 -17.84 -9.98
CA GLY A 416 10.09 -17.87 -10.90
C GLY A 416 9.45 -19.26 -11.01
N ILE A 417 9.75 -20.14 -10.05
CA ILE A 417 9.77 -21.58 -10.12
C ILE A 417 8.77 -22.19 -9.14
N GLN A 418 8.13 -21.48 -8.21
CA GLN A 418 7.01 -22.13 -7.50
C GLN A 418 5.87 -22.41 -8.50
N GLU A 419 5.39 -21.35 -9.15
CA GLU A 419 4.40 -21.45 -10.23
C GLU A 419 4.95 -22.21 -11.43
N ALA A 420 6.21 -22.02 -11.83
CA ALA A 420 6.77 -22.78 -12.96
C ALA A 420 7.12 -24.24 -12.60
N LYS A 421 7.43 -24.62 -11.35
CA LYS A 421 7.55 -26.03 -10.92
C LYS A 421 6.19 -26.66 -10.89
N GLU A 422 5.19 -26.00 -10.30
CA GLU A 422 3.83 -26.51 -10.31
C GLU A 422 3.31 -26.66 -11.73
N PHE A 423 3.59 -25.68 -12.58
CA PHE A 423 3.25 -25.72 -14.00
C PHE A 423 4.01 -26.82 -14.73
N LYS A 424 5.32 -26.96 -14.53
CA LYS A 424 6.15 -28.02 -15.16
C LYS A 424 5.82 -29.41 -14.64
N ALA A 425 5.46 -29.53 -13.36
CA ALA A 425 4.98 -30.77 -12.76
C ALA A 425 3.60 -31.16 -13.32
N LYS A 426 2.74 -30.18 -13.61
CA LYS A 426 1.44 -30.39 -14.26
C LYS A 426 1.54 -30.57 -15.78
N HIS A 427 2.57 -30.02 -16.42
CA HIS A 427 2.74 -29.98 -17.87
C HIS A 427 4.18 -30.36 -18.23
N SER A 428 4.42 -31.65 -18.42
CA SER A 428 5.70 -32.20 -18.88
C SER A 428 5.86 -32.03 -20.40
N GLY A 429 5.79 -30.80 -20.90
CA GLY A 429 5.94 -30.57 -22.33
C GLY A 429 5.40 -29.24 -22.81
N PRO A 430 5.37 -29.03 -24.13
CA PRO A 430 4.75 -27.88 -24.74
C PRO A 430 3.27 -27.82 -24.38
N VAL A 431 2.78 -26.64 -24.00
CA VAL A 431 1.37 -26.46 -23.67
C VAL A 431 0.61 -26.10 -24.94
N PRO A 432 -0.50 -26.79 -25.27
CA PRO A 432 -1.30 -26.45 -26.42
C PRO A 432 -1.86 -25.04 -26.27
N SER A 433 -1.69 -24.23 -27.30
CA SER A 433 -2.29 -22.91 -27.42
C SER A 433 -3.73 -23.03 -27.88
N THR A 434 -4.57 -22.07 -27.49
CA THR A 434 -5.92 -21.89 -28.07
C THR A 434 -5.87 -21.30 -29.47
N LEU A 435 -4.72 -20.82 -29.93
CA LEU A 435 -4.54 -20.27 -31.27
C LEU A 435 -4.48 -21.40 -32.31
N PRO A 436 -5.29 -21.33 -33.38
CA PRO A 436 -5.25 -22.33 -34.44
C PRO A 436 -3.88 -22.32 -35.13
N ALA A 437 -3.38 -23.52 -35.49
CA ALA A 437 -2.18 -23.64 -36.31
C ALA A 437 -2.46 -23.14 -37.73
N LYS A 438 -1.45 -22.54 -38.36
CA LYS A 438 -1.50 -22.14 -39.77
C LYS A 438 -1.32 -23.35 -40.68
N THR A 439 -0.53 -24.33 -40.26
CA THR A 439 -0.28 -25.55 -41.01
C THR A 439 -1.40 -26.57 -40.77
N PRO A 440 -2.10 -27.03 -41.82
CA PRO A 440 -3.12 -28.07 -41.68
C PRO A 440 -2.58 -29.33 -41.00
N GLY A 441 -3.35 -29.90 -40.07
CA GLY A 441 -2.96 -31.08 -39.30
C GLY A 441 -1.96 -30.83 -38.16
N CYS A 442 -1.54 -29.58 -37.94
CA CYS A 442 -0.71 -29.20 -36.81
C CYS A 442 -1.52 -28.56 -35.68
N ILE A 443 -0.93 -28.55 -34.49
CA ILE A 443 -1.36 -27.76 -33.33
C ILE A 443 -0.31 -26.68 -33.04
N THR A 444 -0.75 -25.54 -32.51
CA THR A 444 0.17 -24.52 -32.00
C THR A 444 0.54 -24.88 -30.56
N GLY A 445 1.81 -25.19 -30.33
CA GLY A 445 2.37 -25.39 -29.00
C GLY A 445 3.06 -24.12 -28.49
N VAL A 446 3.12 -23.98 -27.17
CA VAL A 446 3.92 -22.96 -26.48
C VAL A 446 4.96 -23.65 -25.62
N LYS A 447 6.23 -23.32 -25.84
CA LYS A 447 7.32 -23.64 -24.90
C LYS A 447 7.60 -22.41 -24.06
N MET A 448 7.54 -22.55 -22.74
CA MET A 448 7.88 -21.49 -21.79
C MET A 448 9.17 -21.85 -21.05
N GLU A 449 10.05 -20.87 -20.89
CA GLU A 449 11.24 -20.95 -20.03
C GLU A 449 11.15 -19.85 -18.98
N ALA A 450 11.34 -20.25 -17.72
CA ALA A 450 11.37 -19.37 -16.57
C ALA A 450 12.69 -19.57 -15.84
N HIS A 451 13.42 -18.48 -15.61
CA HIS A 451 14.67 -18.47 -14.88
C HIS A 451 14.45 -17.93 -13.47
N ALA A 452 15.18 -18.50 -12.50
CA ALA A 452 15.33 -17.89 -11.20
C ALA A 452 16.24 -16.67 -11.33
N TYR A 453 16.00 -15.68 -10.49
CA TYR A 453 16.85 -14.50 -10.41
C TYR A 453 17.11 -14.16 -8.96
N MET A 454 18.25 -13.53 -8.72
CA MET A 454 18.68 -13.09 -7.41
C MET A 454 18.85 -11.58 -7.47
N PHE A 455 18.32 -10.89 -6.47
CA PHE A 455 18.62 -9.48 -6.32
C PHE A 455 19.96 -9.31 -5.63
N GLY A 456 20.78 -8.41 -6.11
CA GLY A 456 22.03 -8.08 -5.44
C GLY A 456 22.33 -6.62 -5.50
N ALA A 457 23.18 -6.17 -4.58
CA ALA A 457 23.73 -4.84 -4.56
C ALA A 457 25.22 -4.93 -4.29
N ILE A 458 26.00 -4.09 -4.96
CA ILE A 458 27.46 -4.01 -4.79
C ILE A 458 27.78 -2.54 -4.59
N ARG A 459 28.77 -2.25 -3.74
CA ARG A 459 29.19 -0.86 -3.51
C ARG A 459 29.73 -0.28 -4.82
N ASN A 460 29.30 0.94 -5.17
CA ASN A 460 29.78 1.64 -6.36
C ASN A 460 31.22 2.20 -6.20
N LYS A 461 31.99 1.68 -5.24
CA LYS A 461 33.40 2.02 -5.06
C LYS A 461 34.19 0.82 -5.54
N PRO A 462 35.21 1.00 -6.40
CA PRO A 462 36.04 -0.12 -6.83
C PRO A 462 36.74 -0.71 -5.61
N ASP A 463 36.48 -1.98 -5.34
CA ASP A 463 37.20 -2.78 -4.36
C ASP A 463 37.58 -4.11 -5.01
N ASP A 464 38.73 -4.65 -4.61
CA ASP A 464 39.31 -5.84 -5.24
C ASP A 464 38.37 -7.05 -5.19
N PHE A 465 37.57 -7.15 -4.13
CA PHE A 465 36.64 -8.26 -3.95
C PHE A 465 35.45 -8.15 -4.90
N SER A 466 34.79 -7.00 -4.97
CA SER A 466 33.68 -6.74 -5.89
C SER A 466 34.11 -6.88 -7.34
N LEU A 467 35.32 -6.41 -7.69
CA LEU A 467 35.89 -6.57 -9.02
C LEU A 467 36.15 -8.04 -9.36
N ALA A 468 36.74 -8.79 -8.43
CA ALA A 468 36.93 -10.23 -8.58
C ALA A 468 35.59 -10.97 -8.71
N PHE A 469 34.62 -10.67 -7.86
CA PHE A 469 33.27 -11.24 -7.89
C PHE A 469 32.60 -11.02 -9.26
N LEU A 470 32.58 -9.78 -9.76
CA LEU A 470 32.04 -9.46 -11.08
C LEU A 470 32.82 -10.13 -12.21
N ARG A 471 34.15 -10.26 -12.08
CA ARG A 471 34.98 -10.97 -13.05
C ARG A 471 34.63 -12.46 -13.12
N GLU A 472 34.45 -13.11 -11.98
CA GLU A 472 34.05 -14.52 -11.91
C GLU A 472 32.64 -14.74 -12.50
N LEU A 473 31.69 -13.84 -12.23
CA LEU A 473 30.37 -13.87 -12.88
C LEU A 473 30.49 -13.74 -14.40
N ARG A 474 31.33 -12.81 -14.90
CA ARG A 474 31.56 -12.59 -16.33
C ARG A 474 32.31 -13.74 -17.00
N ALA A 475 33.14 -14.47 -16.27
CA ALA A 475 33.87 -15.63 -16.77
C ALA A 475 32.96 -16.82 -17.07
N ARG A 476 31.72 -16.82 -16.54
CA ARG A 476 30.73 -17.90 -16.69
C ARG A 476 29.40 -17.43 -17.28
N PRO A 477 29.40 -16.88 -18.52
CA PRO A 477 28.19 -16.40 -19.19
C PRO A 477 27.21 -17.52 -19.59
N ASP A 478 27.67 -18.78 -19.48
CA ASP A 478 26.89 -20.01 -19.63
C ASP A 478 26.02 -20.30 -18.41
N LEU A 479 26.45 -19.87 -17.22
CA LEU A 479 25.73 -20.10 -15.96
C LEU A 479 25.01 -18.85 -15.46
N PHE A 480 25.61 -17.68 -15.67
CA PHE A 480 25.12 -16.42 -15.11
C PHE A 480 24.81 -15.43 -16.22
N ALA A 481 23.67 -14.77 -16.06
CA ALA A 481 23.37 -13.53 -16.72
C ALA A 481 23.14 -12.47 -15.65
N ALA A 482 23.78 -11.32 -15.79
CA ALA A 482 23.63 -10.22 -14.86
C ALA A 482 23.20 -8.96 -15.61
N VAL A 483 22.31 -8.21 -14.97
CA VAL A 483 21.95 -6.85 -15.36
C VAL A 483 22.31 -5.97 -14.18
N THR A 484 23.28 -5.10 -14.38
CA THR A 484 23.80 -4.18 -13.36
C THR A 484 23.42 -2.76 -13.71
N ARG A 485 23.08 -1.97 -12.70
CA ARG A 485 22.78 -0.54 -12.81
C ARG A 485 23.54 0.19 -11.72
N SER A 486 24.26 1.24 -12.08
CA SER A 486 24.78 2.19 -11.11
C SER A 486 23.71 3.22 -10.72
N GLU A 487 23.65 3.59 -9.46
CA GLU A 487 22.81 4.70 -8.99
C GLU A 487 23.32 6.06 -9.50
N THR A 488 24.61 6.16 -9.85
CA THR A 488 25.21 7.38 -10.41
C THR A 488 25.00 7.53 -11.91
N ASP A 489 24.57 6.46 -12.57
CA ASP A 489 24.25 6.49 -14.00
C ASP A 489 22.87 7.11 -14.25
N PRO A 490 22.64 7.73 -15.43
CA PRO A 490 21.32 8.18 -15.83
C PRO A 490 20.26 7.06 -15.71
N PRO A 491 18.99 7.39 -15.41
CA PRO A 491 17.92 6.41 -15.36
C PRO A 491 17.89 5.55 -16.63
N LEU A 492 17.64 4.24 -16.47
CA LEU A 492 17.58 3.23 -17.55
C LEU A 492 18.91 2.85 -18.20
N LYS A 493 20.04 3.45 -17.83
CA LYS A 493 21.34 2.93 -18.25
C LYS A 493 21.66 1.68 -17.45
N VAL A 494 21.75 0.55 -18.16
CA VAL A 494 22.08 -0.76 -17.60
C VAL A 494 23.24 -1.37 -18.36
N GLU A 495 24.10 -2.07 -17.66
CA GLU A 495 25.08 -2.97 -18.24
C GLU A 495 24.55 -4.39 -18.13
N SER A 496 24.73 -5.18 -19.18
CA SER A 496 24.31 -6.58 -19.18
C SER A 496 25.39 -7.48 -19.74
N PHE A 497 25.54 -8.66 -19.15
CA PHE A 497 26.40 -9.72 -19.67
C PHE A 497 25.78 -11.09 -19.41
N GLY A 498 26.26 -12.10 -20.12
CA GLY A 498 25.67 -13.44 -20.15
C GLY A 498 24.76 -13.67 -21.35
N THR A 499 24.34 -14.91 -21.54
CA THR A 499 23.64 -15.33 -22.76
C THR A 499 22.13 -15.12 -22.72
N VAL A 500 21.51 -15.08 -21.53
CA VAL A 500 20.05 -14.94 -21.39
C VAL A 500 19.67 -14.06 -20.20
N THR A 501 19.24 -12.83 -20.48
CA THR A 501 18.71 -11.89 -19.47
C THR A 501 17.20 -11.96 -19.29
N ASP A 502 16.55 -12.87 -20.01
CA ASP A 502 15.09 -13.05 -19.96
C ASP A 502 14.72 -13.86 -18.73
N GLN A 503 13.87 -13.31 -17.88
CA GLN A 503 13.34 -14.04 -16.73
C GLN A 503 12.27 -15.03 -17.17
N ILE A 504 11.32 -14.56 -18.00
CA ILE A 504 10.27 -15.38 -18.56
C ILE A 504 10.25 -15.12 -20.06
N ARG A 505 10.41 -16.18 -20.83
CA ARG A 505 10.26 -16.17 -22.28
C ARG A 505 9.41 -17.33 -22.73
N PHE A 506 8.68 -17.14 -23.81
CA PHE A 506 7.98 -18.23 -24.48
C PHE A 506 8.29 -18.22 -25.96
N ARG A 507 8.14 -19.36 -26.62
CA ARG A 507 8.11 -19.42 -28.08
C ARG A 507 6.92 -20.24 -28.52
N LYS A 508 6.26 -19.76 -29.55
CA LYS A 508 5.20 -20.49 -30.24
C LYS A 508 5.84 -21.31 -31.35
N PHE A 509 5.30 -22.49 -31.57
CA PHE A 509 5.72 -23.35 -32.67
C PHE A 509 4.55 -24.22 -33.11
N GLU A 510 4.56 -24.62 -34.37
CA GLU A 510 3.58 -25.56 -34.91
C GLU A 510 4.20 -26.95 -34.99
N ALA A 511 3.43 -27.95 -34.59
CA ALA A 511 3.82 -29.34 -34.65
C ALA A 511 2.61 -30.22 -34.93
N PRO A 512 2.78 -31.37 -35.61
CA PRO A 512 1.75 -32.39 -35.65
C PRO A 512 1.31 -32.76 -34.23
N PHE A 513 0.03 -33.12 -34.05
CA PHE A 513 -0.44 -33.62 -32.77
C PHE A 513 0.35 -34.90 -32.40
N GLN A 514 1.06 -34.83 -31.28
CA GLN A 514 1.84 -35.94 -30.74
C GLN A 514 1.58 -36.06 -29.22
N PRO A 515 1.65 -37.28 -28.65
CA PRO A 515 1.66 -37.47 -27.21
C PRO A 515 2.70 -36.58 -26.52
N VAL A 516 2.42 -36.17 -25.28
CA VAL A 516 3.26 -35.22 -24.51
C VAL A 516 4.73 -35.69 -24.43
N GLU A 517 4.95 -37.00 -24.33
CA GLU A 517 6.28 -37.63 -24.23
C GLU A 517 7.12 -37.51 -25.51
N SER A 518 6.48 -37.37 -26.67
CA SER A 518 7.13 -37.25 -27.98
C SER A 518 7.05 -35.85 -28.57
N ALA A 519 6.53 -34.89 -27.81
CA ALA A 519 6.32 -33.54 -28.30
C ALA A 519 7.65 -32.91 -28.80
N PRO A 520 7.68 -32.32 -30.00
CA PRO A 520 8.93 -31.88 -30.60
C PRO A 520 9.55 -30.74 -29.80
N ALA A 521 10.88 -30.69 -29.81
CA ALA A 521 11.63 -29.56 -29.28
C ALA A 521 11.24 -28.31 -30.08
N GLY A 522 10.29 -27.53 -29.55
CA GLY A 522 9.66 -26.43 -30.28
C GLY A 522 10.69 -25.55 -30.98
N ARG A 523 10.45 -25.17 -32.23
CA ARG A 523 11.35 -24.31 -33.02
C ARG A 523 10.72 -22.93 -33.18
N GLY A 524 11.51 -21.88 -33.07
CA GLY A 524 11.01 -20.51 -33.23
C GLY A 524 11.76 -19.51 -32.36
N THR A 525 11.52 -18.23 -32.65
CA THR A 525 12.07 -17.09 -31.91
C THR A 525 11.44 -17.03 -30.52
N TRP A 526 12.26 -16.75 -29.51
CA TRP A 526 11.78 -16.48 -28.16
C TRP A 526 11.15 -15.08 -28.09
N GLU A 527 9.93 -15.02 -27.59
CA GLU A 527 9.24 -13.80 -27.17
C GLU A 527 9.47 -13.62 -25.67
N VAL A 528 10.01 -12.47 -25.28
CA VAL A 528 10.33 -12.14 -23.88
C VAL A 528 9.10 -11.54 -23.21
N VAL A 529 8.62 -12.18 -22.14
CA VAL A 529 7.50 -11.69 -21.33
C VAL A 529 8.03 -10.74 -20.28
N HIS A 530 9.04 -11.17 -19.52
CA HIS A 530 9.68 -10.40 -18.47
C HIS A 530 11.19 -10.50 -18.64
N SER A 531 11.84 -9.34 -18.81
CA SER A 531 13.30 -9.23 -18.81
C SER A 531 13.80 -8.88 -17.40
N ALA A 532 15.07 -9.17 -17.10
CA ALA A 532 15.72 -8.70 -15.89
C ALA A 532 15.66 -7.17 -15.74
N VAL A 533 15.65 -6.42 -16.85
CA VAL A 533 15.46 -4.96 -16.86
C VAL A 533 14.05 -4.59 -16.36
N ASN A 534 13.01 -5.29 -16.80
CA ASN A 534 11.63 -5.05 -16.35
C ASN A 534 11.49 -5.30 -14.84
N ILE A 535 12.22 -6.29 -14.32
CA ILE A 535 12.27 -6.56 -12.88
C ILE A 535 12.94 -5.40 -12.14
N LEU A 536 14.07 -4.91 -12.66
CA LEU A 536 14.87 -3.87 -12.02
C LEU A 536 14.14 -2.52 -11.93
N TYR A 537 13.36 -2.16 -12.96
CA TYR A 537 12.65 -0.87 -13.00
C TYR A 537 11.16 -0.97 -12.64
N GLY A 538 10.63 -2.18 -12.44
CA GLY A 538 9.19 -2.42 -12.40
C GLY A 538 8.59 -2.26 -13.81
N GLY A 539 7.68 -3.16 -14.19
CA GLY A 539 7.19 -3.34 -15.58
C GLY A 539 6.40 -2.19 -16.23
N GLY A 540 6.72 -0.92 -15.94
CA GLY A 540 6.36 0.18 -16.81
C GLY A 540 7.04 -0.02 -18.15
N GLN A 541 6.26 -0.16 -19.23
CA GLN A 541 6.78 -0.38 -20.58
C GLN A 541 7.89 0.62 -20.90
N VAL A 542 9.14 0.19 -20.81
CA VAL A 542 10.24 0.84 -21.53
C VAL A 542 9.97 0.48 -22.98
N GLN A 543 9.15 1.28 -23.66
CA GLN A 543 8.99 1.12 -25.09
C GLN A 543 10.38 1.29 -25.71
N PRO A 544 10.84 0.35 -26.55
CA PRO A 544 12.07 0.55 -27.28
C PRO A 544 11.90 1.84 -28.09
N LYS A 545 12.76 2.84 -27.83
CA LYS A 545 12.89 3.96 -28.76
C LYS A 545 13.31 3.34 -30.09
N LYS A 546 12.43 3.47 -31.09
CA LYS A 546 12.73 3.12 -32.48
C LYS A 546 13.78 4.06 -33.04
#